data_AF-A0A8S3X972-F1
#
_entry.id   AF-A0A8S3X972-F1
#
_cell.length_a   1.000
_cell.length_b   1.000
_cell.length_c   1.000
_cell.angle_alpha   90.00
_cell.angle_beta   90.00
_cell.angle_gamma   90.00
#
_symmetry.space_group_name_H-M   'P 1'
#
loop_
_entity.id
_entity.type
_entity.pdbx_description
1 polymer ?
#
loop_
_entity_poly.entity_id
_entity_poly.type
_entity_poly.pdbx_seq_one_letter_code
_entity_poly.pdbx_strand_id
1 'polypeptide(L)'
;MYSGAENIEANERRTDKLVLCLMRPYLLKGHNLFMDNYYNSVTLSEKLLDLKTHTNGMLRKTRKDNPKEIVQKKLQKGQHVWARKGKVYVSAWKNKRDVYMVTTMDHPALIEVTNRFGKKKTKPIEVNRYNKSMSGVDRLDQMISYYSSPRKTISWYKKVLFHIMDTTVWNSFYIYKNFVKKDKKYEYVTYREELIRKLIGLKEEKGKDLIRNSNKNDSRRYVLQTESQLHENIERSKVETKDNFSQPHSGNHGHWPTRMMPSANSKKK
;
A
#
# COMPACT_ATOMS: atom_id res chain seq x y z
N MET A 1 3.57 1.15 16.80
CA MET A 1 2.54 1.83 15.96
C MET A 1 2.52 3.30 16.37
N TYR A 2 2.39 4.24 15.43
CA TYR A 2 2.35 5.67 15.81
C TYR A 2 1.01 5.98 16.49
N SER A 3 1.02 6.24 17.80
CA SER A 3 -0.16 6.53 18.63
C SER A 3 -0.45 8.03 18.78
N GLY A 4 0.30 8.91 18.09
CA GLY A 4 0.08 10.35 18.08
C GLY A 4 0.66 11.13 19.26
N ALA A 5 0.38 10.71 20.50
CA ALA A 5 0.52 11.57 21.68
C ALA A 5 1.38 11.04 22.84
N GLU A 6 2.12 9.94 22.69
CA GLU A 6 2.99 9.47 23.76
C GLU A 6 4.30 10.30 23.84
N ASN A 7 4.53 10.87 25.03
CA ASN A 7 5.64 11.76 25.36
C ASN A 7 6.94 10.97 25.46
N ILE A 8 7.90 11.29 24.59
CA ILE A 8 9.28 10.80 24.72
C ILE A 8 10.18 12.04 24.87
N GLU A 9 10.58 12.32 26.11
CA GLU A 9 11.58 13.27 26.66
C GLU A 9 12.03 14.48 25.80
N ALA A 10 12.05 15.65 26.44
CA ALA A 10 12.05 16.99 25.85
C ALA A 10 13.24 17.42 24.95
N ASN A 11 14.34 16.68 24.88
CA ASN A 11 15.58 17.20 24.28
C ASN A 11 15.92 16.73 22.85
N GLU A 12 15.19 15.77 22.27
CA GLU A 12 15.43 15.36 20.88
C GLU A 12 14.15 15.28 20.05
N ARG A 13 14.26 15.57 18.76
CA ARG A 13 13.14 15.48 17.82
C ARG A 13 12.58 14.06 17.79
N ARG A 14 11.24 13.95 17.82
CA ARG A 14 10.52 12.67 17.71
C ARG A 14 10.94 11.85 16.50
N THR A 15 11.17 12.50 15.36
CA THR A 15 11.64 11.86 14.12
C THR A 15 13.02 11.24 14.27
N ASP A 16 13.92 11.91 14.96
CA ASP A 16 15.31 11.49 15.13
C ASP A 16 15.36 10.27 16.05
N LYS A 17 14.62 10.30 17.17
CA LYS A 17 14.46 9.15 18.07
C LYS A 17 13.85 7.95 17.35
N LEU A 18 12.82 8.17 16.53
CA LEU A 18 12.18 7.11 15.76
C LEU A 18 13.18 6.43 14.81
N VAL A 19 13.95 7.22 14.05
CA VAL A 19 14.96 6.69 13.13
C VAL A 19 16.02 5.90 13.90
N LEU A 20 16.55 6.45 14.99
CA LEU A 20 17.56 5.77 15.82
C LEU A 20 17.03 4.46 16.41
N CYS A 21 15.77 4.46 16.87
CA CYS A 21 15.12 3.26 17.41
C CYS A 21 14.96 2.17 16.34
N LEU A 22 14.45 2.53 15.16
CA LEU A 22 14.29 1.60 14.04
C LEU A 22 15.64 1.07 13.53
N MET A 23 16.66 1.92 13.54
CA MET A 23 17.99 1.56 13.07
C MET A 23 18.83 0.81 14.11
N ARG A 24 18.42 0.75 15.38
CA ARG A 24 19.19 0.15 16.48
C ARG A 24 19.87 -1.19 16.13
N PRO A 25 19.21 -2.20 15.51
CA PRO A 25 19.86 -3.47 15.16
C PRO A 25 20.83 -3.38 13.97
N TYR A 26 20.86 -2.25 13.27
CA TYR A 26 21.65 -1.98 12.06
C TYR A 26 22.76 -0.93 12.28
N LEU A 27 22.79 -0.25 13.42
CA LEU A 27 23.84 0.71 13.74
C LEU A 27 25.22 0.04 13.85
N LEU A 28 26.29 0.82 13.63
CA LEU A 28 27.68 0.41 13.71
C LEU A 28 28.14 -0.64 12.67
N LYS A 29 27.28 -0.98 11.70
CA LYS A 29 27.55 -2.00 10.67
C LYS A 29 28.01 -1.43 9.31
N GLY A 30 28.15 -0.11 9.17
CA GLY A 30 28.57 0.50 7.91
C GLY A 30 27.46 0.59 6.85
N HIS A 31 26.19 0.57 7.26
CA HIS A 31 25.06 0.63 6.33
C HIS A 31 24.82 2.04 5.76
N ASN A 32 24.14 2.08 4.62
CA ASN A 32 23.68 3.30 3.96
C ASN A 32 22.17 3.42 4.12
N LEU A 33 21.73 4.45 4.83
CA LEU A 33 20.34 4.73 5.12
C LEU A 33 19.78 5.78 4.16
N PHE A 34 18.74 5.40 3.41
CA PHE A 34 18.01 6.28 2.52
C PHE A 34 16.67 6.68 3.15
N MET A 35 16.39 7.97 3.24
CA MET A 35 15.21 8.48 3.97
C MET A 35 14.49 9.58 3.19
N ASP A 36 13.19 9.69 3.42
CA ASP A 36 12.39 10.81 2.92
C ASP A 36 12.65 12.10 3.74
N ASN A 37 12.21 13.24 3.19
CA ASN A 37 12.35 14.59 3.74
C ASN A 37 11.77 14.78 5.15
N TYR A 38 10.81 13.93 5.54
CA TYR A 38 10.18 13.99 6.85
C TYR A 38 11.13 13.54 7.97
N TYR A 39 12.07 12.64 7.66
CA TYR A 39 13.01 12.10 8.64
C TYR A 39 14.37 12.79 8.58
N ASN A 40 14.77 13.29 7.41
CA ASN A 40 16.09 13.88 7.23
C ASN A 40 16.30 15.21 7.99
N SER A 41 17.46 15.30 8.64
CA SER A 41 18.04 16.52 9.20
C SER A 41 19.57 16.45 9.19
N VAL A 42 20.23 17.61 9.24
CA VAL A 42 21.70 17.70 9.34
C VAL A 42 22.17 17.08 10.65
N THR A 43 21.52 17.42 11.76
CA THR A 43 21.85 16.91 13.11
C THR A 43 21.70 15.39 13.22
N LEU A 44 20.65 14.81 12.64
CA LEU A 44 20.48 13.35 12.62
C LEU A 44 21.55 12.68 11.75
N SER A 45 21.94 13.30 10.63
CA SER A 45 22.97 12.77 9.75
C SER A 45 24.35 12.76 10.41
N GLU A 46 24.67 13.79 11.22
CA GLU A 46 25.88 13.80 12.07
C GLU A 46 25.86 12.62 13.06
N LYS A 47 24.78 12.47 13.84
CA LYS A 47 24.64 11.38 14.82
C LYS A 47 24.73 9.98 14.20
N LEU A 48 24.05 9.76 13.08
CA LEU A 48 24.08 8.47 12.40
C LEU A 48 25.48 8.16 11.84
N LEU A 49 26.21 9.18 11.39
CA LEU A 49 27.58 9.01 10.92
C LEU A 49 28.52 8.61 12.06
N ASP A 50 28.36 9.18 13.26
CA ASP A 50 29.10 8.76 14.46
C ASP A 50 28.80 7.29 14.81
N LEU A 51 27.57 6.84 14.52
CA LEU A 51 27.12 5.45 14.64
C LEU A 51 27.44 4.60 13.40
N LYS A 52 28.47 4.97 12.63
CA LYS A 52 28.95 4.31 11.39
C LYS A 52 27.82 3.96 10.41
N THR A 53 26.88 4.88 10.23
CA THR A 53 25.74 4.74 9.32
C THR A 53 25.68 5.96 8.42
N HIS A 54 25.90 5.77 7.12
CA HIS A 54 25.79 6.87 6.16
C HIS A 54 24.33 7.19 5.87
N THR A 55 24.03 8.45 5.56
CA THR A 55 22.68 8.91 5.21
C THR A 55 22.67 9.53 3.84
N ASN A 56 21.54 9.39 3.14
CA ASN A 56 21.26 10.10 1.90
C ASN A 56 19.75 10.31 1.76
N GLY A 57 19.31 11.54 1.48
CA GLY A 57 17.94 11.75 1.08
C GLY A 57 17.54 13.20 0.87
N MET A 58 16.27 13.37 0.54
CA MET A 58 15.70 14.71 0.36
C MET A 58 15.69 15.47 1.69
N LEU A 59 16.01 16.75 1.65
CA LEU A 59 16.03 17.62 2.83
C LEU A 59 14.92 18.66 2.73
N ARG A 60 14.13 18.82 3.79
CA ARG A 60 13.12 19.88 3.82
C ARG A 60 13.80 21.24 4.03
N LYS A 61 13.50 22.19 3.15
CA LYS A 61 14.07 23.56 3.14
C LYS A 61 14.01 24.25 4.51
N THR A 62 12.89 24.08 5.21
CA THR A 62 12.58 24.73 6.50
C THR A 62 13.20 24.02 7.72
N ARG A 63 14.07 23.02 7.53
CA ARG A 63 14.74 22.34 8.65
C ARG A 63 15.74 23.27 9.31
N LYS A 64 15.81 23.16 10.64
CA LYS A 64 16.83 23.82 11.47
C LYS A 64 18.23 23.34 11.04
N ASP A 65 19.21 24.22 11.17
CA ASP A 65 20.64 23.96 10.95
C ASP A 65 21.03 23.70 9.48
N ASN A 66 20.10 23.88 8.55
CA ASN A 66 20.45 23.93 7.14
C ASN A 66 21.30 25.17 6.82
N PRO A 67 22.35 25.06 5.98
CA PRO A 67 23.19 26.18 5.60
C PRO A 67 22.38 27.25 4.83
N LYS A 68 22.31 28.46 5.40
CA LYS A 68 21.53 29.58 4.84
C LYS A 68 21.98 29.94 3.42
N GLU A 69 23.28 29.87 3.17
CA GLU A 69 23.90 30.11 1.85
C GLU A 69 23.41 29.16 0.75
N ILE A 70 22.94 27.96 1.10
CA ILE A 70 22.35 27.00 0.14
C ILE A 70 20.85 27.20 0.04
N VAL A 71 20.18 27.35 1.18
CA VAL A 71 18.71 27.43 1.27
C VAL A 71 18.14 28.73 0.69
N GLN A 72 18.88 29.83 0.78
CA GLN A 72 18.44 31.16 0.33
C GLN A 72 18.90 31.49 -1.09
N LYS A 73 19.84 30.72 -1.65
CA LYS A 73 20.39 30.97 -2.98
C LYS A 73 19.33 30.74 -4.07
N LYS A 74 19.17 31.74 -4.94
CA LYS A 74 18.35 31.61 -6.15
C LYS A 74 19.14 30.85 -7.21
N LEU A 75 18.65 29.68 -7.61
CA LEU A 75 19.32 28.80 -8.56
C LEU A 75 18.73 28.90 -9.96
N GLN A 76 19.62 28.92 -10.96
CA GLN A 76 19.27 28.74 -12.37
C GLN A 76 19.05 27.26 -12.70
N LYS A 77 18.24 26.96 -13.71
CA LYS A 77 17.95 25.57 -14.12
C LYS A 77 19.25 24.82 -14.48
N GLY A 78 19.44 23.65 -13.90
CA GLY A 78 20.64 22.83 -14.03
C GLY A 78 21.73 23.15 -12.99
N GLN A 79 21.67 24.32 -12.33
CA GLN A 79 22.64 24.72 -11.33
C GLN A 79 22.58 23.80 -10.10
N HIS A 80 23.76 23.39 -9.64
CA HIS A 80 23.96 22.58 -8.45
C HIS A 80 24.97 23.29 -7.55
N VAL A 81 24.63 23.42 -6.27
CA VAL A 81 25.46 24.04 -5.24
C VAL A 81 25.43 23.17 -4.00
N TRP A 82 26.49 23.23 -3.21
CA TRP A 82 26.58 22.47 -1.98
C TRP A 82 27.37 23.25 -0.94
N ALA A 83 27.10 22.93 0.32
CA ALA A 83 27.88 23.34 1.47
C ALA A 83 28.13 22.11 2.34
N ARG A 84 29.15 22.17 3.19
CA ARG A 84 29.47 21.09 4.11
C ARG A 84 29.66 21.62 5.53
N LYS A 85 29.22 20.83 6.49
CA LYS A 85 29.54 21.00 7.91
C LYS A 85 30.15 19.69 8.39
N GLY A 86 31.44 19.71 8.74
CA GLY A 86 32.19 18.48 8.99
C GLY A 86 32.12 17.52 7.80
N LYS A 87 31.58 16.32 8.03
CA LYS A 87 31.42 15.25 7.02
C LYS A 87 30.01 15.18 6.42
N VAL A 88 29.13 16.14 6.74
CA VAL A 88 27.75 16.19 6.21
C VAL A 88 27.67 17.23 5.11
N TYR A 89 27.22 16.80 3.93
CA TYR A 89 26.94 17.66 2.81
C TYR A 89 25.46 18.00 2.74
N VAL A 90 25.17 19.28 2.47
CA VAL A 90 23.85 19.73 2.06
C VAL A 90 23.98 20.35 0.68
N SER A 91 23.18 19.88 -0.26
CA SER A 91 23.18 20.38 -1.63
C SER A 91 21.80 20.88 -2.05
N ALA A 92 21.81 21.79 -3.00
CA ALA A 92 20.62 22.25 -3.71
C ALA A 92 20.84 22.18 -5.22
N TRP A 93 19.87 21.62 -5.92
CA TRP A 93 19.89 21.49 -7.37
C TRP A 93 18.57 21.96 -7.97
N LYS A 94 18.65 22.78 -9.01
CA LYS A 94 17.47 23.26 -9.72
C LYS A 94 17.18 22.40 -10.92
N ASN A 95 16.07 21.66 -10.88
CA ASN A 95 15.47 21.06 -12.06
C ASN A 95 14.24 21.88 -12.48
N LYS A 96 13.03 21.28 -12.47
CA LYS A 96 11.76 22.03 -12.57
C LYS A 96 11.48 22.81 -11.27
N ARG A 97 11.88 22.24 -10.13
CA ARG A 97 11.81 22.83 -8.80
C ARG A 97 13.17 22.68 -8.13
N ASP A 98 13.38 23.42 -7.06
CA ASP A 98 14.56 23.25 -6.22
C ASP A 98 14.45 21.91 -5.50
N VAL A 99 15.52 21.12 -5.57
CA VAL A 99 15.67 19.88 -4.83
C VAL A 99 16.80 20.09 -3.84
N TYR A 100 16.51 19.91 -2.56
CA TYR A 100 17.50 19.97 -1.49
C TYR A 100 17.79 18.56 -1.01
N MET A 101 19.06 18.24 -0.81
CA MET A 101 19.52 16.91 -0.38
C MET A 101 20.45 17.05 0.80
N VAL A 102 20.48 16.01 1.65
CA VAL A 102 21.52 15.80 2.65
C VAL A 102 22.19 14.46 2.36
N THR A 103 23.52 14.42 2.46
CA THR A 103 24.30 13.19 2.26
C THR A 103 25.56 13.19 3.10
N THR A 104 25.91 12.01 3.65
CA THR A 104 27.22 11.75 4.28
C THR A 104 28.04 10.73 3.51
N MET A 105 27.61 10.40 2.29
CA MET A 105 28.27 9.42 1.42
C MET A 105 29.38 10.09 0.60
N ASP A 106 29.07 10.49 -0.64
CA ASP A 106 30.05 11.08 -1.55
C ASP A 106 29.96 12.60 -1.56
N HIS A 107 31.03 13.19 -2.07
CA HIS A 107 31.05 14.58 -2.47
C HIS A 107 29.96 14.87 -3.51
N PRO A 108 29.09 15.89 -3.30
CA PRO A 108 28.09 16.27 -4.28
C PRO A 108 28.73 16.71 -5.60
N ALA A 109 28.45 15.97 -6.66
CA ALA A 109 28.94 16.26 -8.00
C ALA A 109 27.86 15.96 -9.04
N LEU A 110 27.89 16.72 -10.15
CA LEU A 110 27.06 16.47 -11.31
C LEU A 110 27.60 15.27 -12.09
N ILE A 111 26.73 14.30 -12.38
CA ILE A 111 27.06 13.12 -13.18
C ILE A 111 26.12 13.03 -14.39
N GLU A 112 26.63 12.52 -15.50
CA GLU A 112 25.79 12.14 -16.63
C GLU A 112 25.08 10.82 -16.34
N VAL A 113 23.76 10.80 -16.52
CA VAL A 113 22.94 9.60 -16.37
C VAL A 113 22.06 9.43 -17.58
N THR A 114 22.13 8.25 -18.17
CA THR A 114 21.26 7.84 -19.28
C THR A 114 19.92 7.38 -18.72
N ASN A 115 18.82 7.97 -19.23
CA ASN A 115 17.48 7.50 -18.89
C ASN A 115 17.15 6.19 -19.64
N ARG A 116 16.08 5.50 -19.25
CA ARG A 116 15.56 4.30 -19.92
C ARG A 116 15.28 4.46 -21.42
N PHE A 117 15.16 5.69 -21.89
CA PHE A 117 14.94 6.05 -23.30
C PHE A 117 16.22 6.47 -24.03
N GLY A 118 17.41 6.14 -23.50
CA GLY A 118 18.70 6.51 -24.11
C GLY A 118 19.10 7.99 -24.01
N LYS A 119 18.21 8.86 -23.51
CA LYS A 119 18.52 10.29 -23.34
C LYS A 119 19.47 10.54 -22.16
N LYS A 120 20.61 11.17 -22.44
CA LYS A 120 21.56 11.64 -21.42
C LYS A 120 20.99 12.83 -20.67
N LYS A 121 21.10 12.83 -19.34
CA LYS A 121 20.74 13.95 -18.47
C LYS A 121 21.77 14.08 -17.35
N THR A 122 22.16 15.31 -17.08
CA THR A 122 23.05 15.63 -15.95
C THR A 122 22.22 15.81 -14.68
N LYS A 123 22.56 15.10 -13.62
CA LYS A 123 21.96 15.26 -12.29
C LYS A 123 22.99 15.00 -11.19
N PRO A 124 22.79 15.53 -9.97
CA PRO A 124 23.69 15.26 -8.87
C PRO A 124 23.75 13.77 -8.50
N ILE A 125 24.92 13.31 -8.08
CA ILE A 125 25.16 11.92 -7.66
C ILE A 125 24.24 11.50 -6.52
N GLU A 126 24.03 12.37 -5.53
CA GLU A 126 23.20 12.13 -4.36
C GLU A 126 21.73 11.95 -4.74
N VAL A 127 21.23 12.75 -5.69
CA VAL A 127 19.88 12.62 -6.25
C VAL A 127 19.74 11.31 -7.01
N ASN A 128 20.76 10.91 -7.76
CA ASN A 128 20.74 9.65 -8.50
C ASN A 128 20.71 8.43 -7.55
N ARG A 129 21.54 8.43 -6.50
CA ARG A 129 21.58 7.37 -5.49
C ARG A 129 20.27 7.26 -4.72
N TYR A 130 19.71 8.40 -4.32
CA TYR A 130 18.41 8.45 -3.68
C TYR A 130 17.33 7.78 -4.54
N ASN A 131 17.20 8.21 -5.80
CA ASN A 131 16.18 7.69 -6.71
C ASN A 131 16.33 6.18 -6.99
N LYS A 132 17.57 5.65 -6.99
CA LYS A 132 17.81 4.20 -7.16
C LYS A 132 17.41 3.39 -5.92
N SER A 133 17.48 3.97 -4.73
CA SER A 133 17.34 3.25 -3.46
C SER A 133 15.96 3.41 -2.82
N MET A 134 15.26 4.52 -3.08
CA MET A 134 13.98 4.84 -2.44
C MET A 134 12.82 3.93 -2.89
N SER A 135 12.94 3.23 -4.02
CA SER A 135 11.85 2.45 -4.62
C SER A 135 11.44 1.17 -3.85
N GLY A 136 12.14 0.82 -2.76
CA GLY A 136 11.89 -0.42 -2.03
C GLY A 136 10.54 -0.45 -1.31
N VAL A 137 10.25 0.58 -0.50
CA VAL A 137 9.03 0.68 0.30
C VAL A 137 7.81 0.87 -0.61
N ASP A 138 7.88 1.80 -1.56
CA ASP A 138 6.79 2.07 -2.50
C ASP A 138 6.40 0.83 -3.31
N ARG A 139 7.38 -0.03 -3.65
CA ARG A 139 7.11 -1.28 -4.37
C ARG A 139 6.37 -2.29 -3.49
N LEU A 140 6.75 -2.41 -2.23
CA LEU A 140 6.02 -3.27 -1.28
C LEU A 140 4.57 -2.81 -1.16
N ASP A 141 4.35 -1.52 -0.92
CA ASP A 141 3.02 -0.93 -0.79
C ASP A 141 2.18 -1.12 -2.06
N GLN A 142 2.80 -0.92 -3.23
CA GLN A 142 2.17 -1.18 -4.52
C GLN A 142 1.75 -2.65 -4.65
N MET A 143 2.63 -3.61 -4.32
CA MET A 143 2.31 -5.02 -4.41
C MET A 143 1.22 -5.45 -3.41
N ILE A 144 1.23 -4.90 -2.19
CA ILE A 144 0.16 -5.12 -1.22
C ILE A 144 -1.16 -4.54 -1.73
N SER A 145 -1.15 -3.39 -2.40
CA SER A 145 -2.37 -2.76 -2.92
C SER A 145 -3.05 -3.59 -4.01
N TYR A 146 -2.29 -4.27 -4.88
CA TYR A 146 -2.85 -5.11 -5.94
C TYR A 146 -3.53 -6.36 -5.43
N TYR A 147 -3.07 -6.88 -4.29
CA TYR A 147 -3.52 -8.16 -3.74
C TYR A 147 -4.17 -8.03 -2.36
N SER A 148 -4.60 -6.80 -2.04
CA SER A 148 -5.06 -6.41 -0.72
C SER A 148 -6.21 -7.28 -0.20
N SER A 149 -6.03 -7.86 0.98
CA SER A 149 -7.04 -8.64 1.70
C SER A 149 -8.08 -7.84 2.52
N PRO A 150 -7.90 -6.54 2.88
CA PRO A 150 -8.89 -5.80 3.66
C PRO A 150 -10.24 -5.68 2.96
N ARG A 151 -11.31 -6.12 3.63
CA ARG A 151 -12.70 -5.83 3.26
C ARG A 151 -13.17 -4.54 3.92
N LYS A 152 -14.24 -3.91 3.40
CA LYS A 152 -14.91 -2.79 4.07
C LYS A 152 -15.29 -3.22 5.48
N THR A 153 -14.57 -2.69 6.48
CA THR A 153 -14.77 -3.00 7.90
C THR A 153 -14.67 -1.73 8.72
N ILE A 154 -15.53 -1.61 9.73
CA ILE A 154 -15.61 -0.44 10.63
C ILE A 154 -14.46 -0.47 11.65
N SER A 155 -13.91 -1.65 11.96
CA SER A 155 -12.89 -1.83 13.00
C SER A 155 -11.46 -1.63 12.48
N TRP A 156 -10.75 -0.62 13.01
CA TRP A 156 -9.38 -0.29 12.60
C TRP A 156 -8.36 -1.41 12.85
N TYR A 157 -8.50 -2.16 13.96
CA TYR A 157 -7.56 -3.23 14.31
C TYR A 157 -7.58 -4.37 13.29
N LYS A 158 -8.74 -4.66 12.69
CA LYS A 158 -8.87 -5.66 11.61
C LYS A 158 -8.06 -5.23 10.38
N LYS A 159 -8.06 -3.93 10.04
CA LYS A 159 -7.25 -3.39 8.94
C LYS A 159 -5.76 -3.59 9.19
N VAL A 160 -5.30 -3.34 10.42
CA VAL A 160 -3.90 -3.58 10.81
C VAL A 160 -3.55 -5.06 10.68
N LEU A 161 -4.40 -5.96 11.20
CA LEU A 161 -4.17 -7.41 11.11
C LEU A 161 -4.03 -7.88 9.65
N PHE A 162 -4.97 -7.49 8.78
CA PHE A 162 -4.91 -7.85 7.36
C PHE A 162 -3.67 -7.29 6.67
N HIS A 163 -3.26 -6.06 7.00
CA HIS A 163 -2.05 -5.46 6.44
C HIS A 163 -0.78 -6.20 6.88
N ILE A 164 -0.66 -6.58 8.14
CA ILE A 164 0.46 -7.39 8.64
C ILE A 164 0.50 -8.74 7.94
N MET A 165 -0.67 -9.37 7.75
CA MET A 165 -0.77 -10.65 7.05
C MET A 165 -0.36 -10.53 5.58
N ASP A 166 -0.85 -9.53 4.85
CA ASP A 166 -0.45 -9.27 3.46
C ASP A 166 1.07 -9.00 3.34
N THR A 167 1.63 -8.22 4.28
CA THR A 167 3.08 -7.96 4.35
C THR A 167 3.87 -9.25 4.61
N THR A 168 3.36 -10.11 5.50
CA THR A 168 4.01 -11.39 5.84
C THR A 168 4.03 -12.34 4.64
N VAL A 169 2.92 -12.45 3.90
CA VAL A 169 2.84 -13.28 2.69
C VAL A 169 3.77 -12.75 1.58
N TRP A 170 3.89 -11.42 1.46
CA TRP A 170 4.86 -10.85 0.51
C TRP A 170 6.31 -11.13 0.92
N ASN A 171 6.64 -10.99 2.20
CA ASN A 171 7.99 -11.29 2.69
C ASN A 171 8.33 -12.77 2.53
N SER A 172 7.40 -13.68 2.80
CA SER A 172 7.60 -15.11 2.59
C SER A 172 7.78 -15.46 1.12
N PHE A 173 7.01 -14.82 0.21
CA PHE A 173 7.21 -14.94 -1.23
C PHE A 173 8.61 -14.46 -1.65
N TYR A 174 9.04 -13.30 -1.17
CA TYR A 174 10.35 -12.74 -1.52
C TYR A 174 11.49 -13.68 -1.11
N ILE A 175 11.43 -14.25 0.10
CA ILE A 175 12.39 -15.25 0.58
C ILE A 175 12.31 -16.51 -0.29
N TYR A 176 11.10 -17.05 -0.50
CA TYR A 176 10.91 -18.28 -1.28
C TYR A 176 11.42 -18.15 -2.72
N LYS A 177 11.16 -17.02 -3.39
CA LYS A 177 11.64 -16.74 -4.74
C LYS A 177 13.16 -16.58 -4.80
N ASN A 178 13.78 -15.96 -3.80
CA ASN A 178 15.22 -15.73 -3.83
C ASN A 178 16.04 -16.98 -3.45
N PHE A 179 15.54 -17.79 -2.53
CA PHE A 179 16.31 -18.90 -1.95
C PHE A 179 15.87 -20.28 -2.41
N VAL A 180 14.58 -20.49 -2.71
CA VAL A 180 14.03 -21.82 -3.07
C VAL A 180 13.74 -21.90 -4.57
N LYS A 181 12.79 -21.09 -5.05
CA LYS A 181 12.42 -21.02 -6.46
C LYS A 181 13.17 -19.90 -7.15
N LYS A 182 14.43 -20.17 -7.53
CA LYS A 182 15.31 -19.28 -8.31
C LYS A 182 14.80 -18.95 -9.73
N ASP A 183 13.54 -19.27 -10.04
CA ASP A 183 12.91 -18.91 -11.31
C ASP A 183 12.41 -17.47 -11.26
N LYS A 184 12.96 -16.65 -12.17
CA LYS A 184 12.58 -15.24 -12.31
C LYS A 184 11.12 -15.08 -12.74
N LYS A 185 10.57 -16.05 -13.48
CA LYS A 185 9.19 -16.07 -13.97
C LYS A 185 8.18 -16.47 -12.90
N TYR A 186 8.61 -16.92 -11.72
CA TYR A 186 7.68 -17.28 -10.67
C TYR A 186 6.98 -16.02 -10.11
N GLU A 187 5.66 -15.98 -10.30
CA GLU A 187 4.83 -14.82 -9.98
C GLU A 187 4.22 -14.93 -8.58
N TYR A 188 3.90 -13.77 -8.01
CA TYR A 188 3.30 -13.70 -6.67
C TYR A 188 1.91 -14.33 -6.60
N VAL A 189 1.13 -14.25 -7.69
CA VAL A 189 -0.22 -14.85 -7.77
C VAL A 189 -0.13 -16.37 -7.60
N THR A 190 0.76 -17.02 -8.36
CA THR A 190 0.97 -18.46 -8.29
C THR A 190 1.39 -18.90 -6.89
N TYR A 191 2.31 -18.16 -6.27
CA TYR A 191 2.72 -18.43 -4.89
C TYR A 191 1.55 -18.33 -3.90
N ARG A 192 0.72 -17.29 -4.05
CA ARG A 192 -0.44 -17.09 -3.17
C ARG A 192 -1.47 -18.20 -3.34
N GLU A 193 -1.73 -18.65 -4.57
CA GLU A 193 -2.64 -19.77 -4.83
C GLU A 193 -2.12 -21.08 -4.23
N GLU A 194 -0.83 -21.39 -4.42
CA GLU A 194 -0.18 -22.56 -3.81
C GLU A 194 -0.26 -22.50 -2.27
N LEU A 195 -0.04 -21.32 -1.69
CA LEU A 195 -0.14 -21.09 -0.25
C LEU A 195 -1.56 -21.32 0.25
N ILE A 196 -2.57 -20.76 -0.42
CA ILE A 196 -3.99 -20.95 -0.05
C ILE A 196 -4.38 -22.42 -0.13
N ARG A 197 -4.02 -23.12 -1.22
CA ARG A 197 -4.32 -24.55 -1.39
C ARG A 197 -3.72 -25.37 -0.25
N LYS A 198 -2.47 -25.11 0.13
CA LYS A 198 -1.80 -25.78 1.25
C LYS A 198 -2.45 -25.48 2.60
N LEU A 199 -2.83 -24.24 2.85
CA LEU A 199 -3.48 -23.84 4.11
C LEU A 199 -4.88 -24.45 4.27
N ILE A 200 -5.63 -24.64 3.18
CA ILE A 200 -6.97 -25.25 3.19
C ILE A 200 -6.91 -26.78 3.10
N GLY A 201 -5.73 -27.37 2.83
CA GLY A 201 -5.58 -28.82 2.65
C GLY A 201 -6.19 -29.33 1.34
N LEU A 202 -6.34 -28.48 0.32
CA LEU A 202 -6.79 -28.89 -1.00
C LEU A 202 -5.67 -29.69 -1.68
N LYS A 203 -5.97 -30.91 -2.10
CA LYS A 203 -5.06 -31.73 -2.91
C LYS A 203 -4.78 -31.01 -4.23
N GLU A 204 -3.58 -31.20 -4.79
CA GLU A 204 -3.24 -30.72 -6.13
C GLU A 204 -4.10 -31.44 -7.18
N GLU A 205 -5.30 -30.93 -7.43
CA GLU A 205 -6.05 -31.36 -8.61
C GLU A 205 -5.43 -30.68 -9.83
N LYS A 206 -4.93 -31.50 -10.76
CA LYS A 206 -4.47 -31.03 -12.06
C LYS A 206 -5.69 -30.40 -12.72
N GLY A 207 -5.57 -29.22 -13.34
CA GLY A 207 -6.72 -28.49 -13.90
C GLY A 207 -7.63 -29.27 -14.86
N LYS A 208 -7.19 -30.45 -15.34
CA LYS A 208 -8.01 -31.43 -16.08
C LYS A 208 -9.15 -32.04 -15.24
N ASP A 209 -9.01 -32.13 -13.93
CA ASP A 209 -9.97 -32.78 -13.02
C ASP A 209 -11.18 -31.88 -12.72
N LEU A 210 -10.98 -30.56 -12.68
CA LEU A 210 -12.05 -29.57 -12.49
C LEU A 210 -13.02 -29.51 -13.69
N ILE A 211 -12.50 -29.62 -14.91
CA ILE A 211 -13.32 -29.67 -16.14
C ILE A 211 -14.13 -30.99 -16.18
N ARG A 212 -13.52 -32.08 -15.73
CA ARG A 212 -14.17 -33.40 -15.69
C ARG A 212 -15.31 -33.48 -14.67
N ASN A 213 -15.19 -32.77 -13.55
CA ASN A 213 -16.25 -32.67 -12.54
C ASN A 213 -17.34 -31.64 -12.90
N SER A 214 -17.02 -30.57 -13.63
CA SER A 214 -18.02 -29.65 -14.19
C SER A 214 -18.99 -30.35 -15.13
N ASN A 215 -18.47 -31.21 -16.02
CA ASN A 215 -19.30 -31.95 -16.99
C ASN A 215 -20.22 -33.01 -16.35
N LYS A 216 -19.95 -33.45 -15.12
CA LYS A 216 -20.85 -34.35 -14.38
C LYS A 216 -22.02 -33.62 -13.73
N ASN A 217 -21.86 -32.34 -13.39
CA ASN A 217 -22.90 -31.54 -12.76
C ASN A 217 -23.75 -30.73 -13.77
N ASP A 218 -23.28 -30.55 -15.01
CA ASP A 218 -24.01 -29.82 -16.06
C ASP A 218 -25.10 -30.65 -16.78
N SER A 219 -25.27 -31.93 -16.42
CA SER A 219 -26.37 -32.76 -16.95
C SER A 219 -27.74 -32.41 -16.35
N ARG A 220 -27.83 -31.45 -15.42
CA ARG A 220 -29.09 -30.86 -14.94
C ARG A 220 -29.33 -29.47 -15.54
N ARG A 221 -29.09 -29.32 -16.84
CA ARG A 221 -29.41 -28.09 -17.57
C ARG A 221 -30.93 -27.91 -17.58
N TYR A 222 -31.38 -26.77 -17.06
CA TYR A 222 -32.78 -26.32 -17.08
C TYR A 222 -33.40 -26.53 -18.47
N VAL A 223 -34.40 -27.39 -18.55
CA VAL A 223 -35.33 -27.40 -19.68
C VAL A 223 -36.15 -26.12 -19.55
N LEU A 224 -35.89 -25.14 -20.41
CA LEU A 224 -36.77 -23.98 -20.57
C LEU A 224 -38.13 -24.51 -21.05
N GLN A 225 -39.14 -24.47 -20.18
CA GLN A 225 -40.52 -24.72 -20.60
C GLN A 225 -40.89 -23.71 -21.67
N THR A 226 -41.41 -24.19 -22.80
CA THR A 226 -41.95 -23.32 -23.85
C THR A 226 -43.16 -22.57 -23.33
N GLU A 227 -43.43 -21.38 -23.88
CA GLU A 227 -44.51 -20.48 -23.42
C GLU A 227 -45.88 -21.16 -23.37
N SER A 228 -46.12 -22.17 -24.22
CA SER A 228 -47.34 -22.99 -24.20
C SER A 228 -47.51 -23.78 -22.89
N GLN A 229 -46.43 -24.29 -22.30
CA GLN A 229 -46.48 -25.04 -21.03
C GLN A 229 -46.65 -24.12 -19.81
N LEU A 230 -46.14 -22.88 -19.88
CA LEU A 230 -46.38 -21.87 -18.85
C LEU A 230 -47.84 -21.41 -18.83
N HIS A 231 -48.46 -21.22 -20.00
CA HIS A 231 -49.87 -20.83 -20.10
C HIS A 231 -50.81 -21.92 -19.54
N GLU A 232 -50.53 -23.18 -19.81
CA GLU A 232 -51.34 -24.31 -19.36
C GLU A 232 -51.25 -24.54 -17.84
N ASN A 233 -50.09 -24.23 -17.23
CA ASN A 233 -49.89 -24.28 -15.78
C ASN A 233 -50.57 -23.09 -15.06
N ILE A 234 -50.59 -21.90 -15.68
CA ILE A 234 -51.31 -20.73 -15.15
C ILE A 234 -52.82 -20.97 -15.20
N GLU A 235 -53.35 -21.52 -16.28
CA GLU A 235 -54.78 -21.88 -16.39
C GLU A 235 -55.17 -22.93 -15.33
N ARG A 236 -54.36 -23.98 -15.13
CA ARG A 236 -54.58 -24.98 -14.06
C ARG A 236 -54.62 -24.37 -12.66
N SER A 237 -53.71 -23.45 -12.36
CA SER A 237 -53.65 -22.80 -11.03
C SER A 237 -54.87 -21.92 -10.72
N LYS A 238 -55.54 -21.36 -11.73
CA LYS A 238 -56.75 -20.54 -11.54
C LYS A 238 -57.99 -21.38 -11.25
N VAL A 239 -58.04 -22.61 -11.77
CA VAL A 239 -59.14 -23.55 -11.50
C VAL A 239 -59.10 -24.04 -10.05
N GLU A 240 -57.91 -24.40 -9.54
CA GLU A 240 -57.74 -24.89 -8.15
C GLU A 240 -58.06 -23.83 -7.08
N THR A 241 -57.92 -22.53 -7.39
CA THR A 241 -58.22 -21.46 -6.42
C THR A 241 -59.71 -21.14 -6.25
N LYS A 242 -60.61 -21.62 -7.13
CA LYS A 242 -62.06 -21.36 -7.01
C LYS A 242 -62.78 -22.39 -6.14
N ASP A 243 -62.22 -23.58 -5.95
CA ASP A 243 -62.91 -24.69 -5.26
C ASP A 243 -62.66 -24.75 -3.74
N ASN A 244 -61.79 -23.89 -3.18
CA ASN A 244 -61.34 -23.98 -1.79
C ASN A 244 -61.74 -22.81 -0.86
N PHE A 245 -62.78 -22.05 -1.18
CA PHE A 245 -63.37 -21.09 -0.22
C PHE A 245 -64.83 -21.44 0.09
N SER A 246 -65.01 -22.29 1.09
CA SER A 246 -66.26 -22.44 1.84
C SER A 246 -65.95 -22.64 3.32
N GLN A 247 -66.24 -21.59 4.11
CA GLN A 247 -66.64 -21.58 5.53
C GLN A 247 -65.55 -21.53 6.64
N PRO A 248 -65.87 -20.90 7.79
CA PRO A 248 -64.99 -19.91 8.44
C PRO A 248 -64.57 -20.27 9.88
N HIS A 249 -63.53 -19.62 10.40
CA HIS A 249 -63.35 -19.47 11.85
C HIS A 249 -62.88 -18.06 12.26
N SER A 250 -63.52 -17.61 13.33
CA SER A 250 -63.48 -16.34 14.03
C SER A 250 -62.15 -16.06 14.76
N GLY A 251 -61.81 -14.77 14.88
CA GLY A 251 -61.19 -14.27 16.11
C GLY A 251 -59.98 -13.34 15.97
N ASN A 252 -60.25 -12.07 16.27
CA ASN A 252 -59.42 -11.09 16.95
C ASN A 252 -58.44 -10.17 16.20
N HIS A 253 -58.58 -8.90 16.59
CA HIS A 253 -58.06 -7.65 16.07
C HIS A 253 -56.56 -7.40 16.26
N GLY A 254 -55.98 -6.58 15.39
CA GLY A 254 -54.74 -5.83 15.66
C GLY A 254 -54.25 -5.02 14.46
N HIS A 255 -54.54 -3.72 14.45
CA HIS A 255 -54.20 -2.71 13.42
C HIS A 255 -52.69 -2.48 13.23
N TRP A 256 -52.30 -2.15 11.99
CA TRP A 256 -50.99 -1.61 11.59
C TRP A 256 -51.03 -0.06 11.54
N PRO A 257 -49.93 0.67 11.83
CA PRO A 257 -49.86 2.09 11.50
C PRO A 257 -49.24 2.36 10.12
N THR A 258 -49.94 3.24 9.43
CA THR A 258 -49.76 3.77 8.09
C THR A 258 -48.50 4.63 7.92
N ARG A 259 -47.83 4.42 6.79
CA ARG A 259 -46.78 5.23 6.17
C ARG A 259 -47.28 6.66 5.88
N MET A 260 -46.49 7.71 6.16
CA MET A 260 -46.33 8.90 5.30
C MET A 260 -45.11 9.76 5.74
N MET A 261 -44.22 10.02 4.79
CA MET A 261 -43.43 11.27 4.65
C MET A 261 -44.06 12.05 3.47
N PRO A 262 -43.70 13.31 3.12
CA PRO A 262 -42.68 14.24 3.65
C PRO A 262 -43.16 15.72 3.82
N SER A 263 -42.33 16.61 4.36
CA SER A 263 -41.89 17.86 3.68
C SER A 263 -40.98 18.72 4.57
N ALA A 264 -40.21 19.58 3.91
CA ALA A 264 -39.14 20.42 4.41
C ALA A 264 -39.62 21.69 5.16
N ASN A 265 -38.82 22.20 6.10
CA ASN A 265 -38.32 23.57 6.01
C ASN A 265 -37.30 24.00 7.09
N SER A 266 -36.35 24.80 6.61
CA SER A 266 -35.74 26.01 7.21
C SER A 266 -34.93 25.99 8.53
N LYS A 267 -33.63 26.33 8.35
CA LYS A 267 -32.88 27.47 8.94
C LYS A 267 -32.68 27.63 10.46
N LYS A 268 -31.43 28.03 10.77
CA LYS A 268 -30.86 28.72 11.96
C LYS A 268 -30.62 27.79 13.16
N LYS A 269 -29.46 27.77 13.82
CA LYS A 269 -28.35 28.73 13.98
C LYS A 269 -27.02 27.98 13.94
#